data_AF-A0A7C2MVQ0-F1
#
_entry.id   AF-A0A7C2MVQ0-F1
#
_cell.length_a   1.000
_cell.length_b   1.000
_cell.length_c   1.000
_cell.angle_alpha   90.00
_cell.angle_beta   90.00
_cell.angle_gamma   90.00
#
_symmetry.space_group_name_H-M   'P 1'
#
loop_
_entity.id
_entity.type
_entity.pdbx_description
1 polymer ?
#
loop_
_entity_poly.entity_id
_entity_poly.type
_entity_poly.pdbx_seq_one_letter_code
_entity_poly.pdbx_strand_id
1 'polypeptide(L)'
;MSRRELYEKYVARERNRERDFINKLSAGLRRLSPNSIHVFEDLDKGDMVSRERVKKARRKRNHRTFWKRIHKRISEVALTASVDPSNTSRECPRCGWWWRPKRGRSSNAKYAT
;
A
#
# COMPACT_ATOMS: atom_id res chain seq x y z
N MET A 1 -32.33 16.32 11.93
CA MET A 1 -31.04 15.64 12.10
C MET A 1 -30.11 16.50 12.93
N SER A 2 -29.57 15.96 14.02
CA SER A 2 -28.59 16.65 14.85
C SER A 2 -27.21 16.71 14.18
N ARG A 3 -26.33 17.61 14.64
CA ARG A 3 -24.93 17.71 14.15
C ARG A 3 -24.17 16.39 14.31
N ARG A 4 -24.48 15.62 15.37
CA ARG A 4 -23.88 14.31 15.64
C ARG A 4 -24.33 13.26 14.63
N GLU A 5 -25.63 13.17 14.37
CA GLU A 5 -26.19 12.25 13.36
C GLU A 5 -25.63 12.53 11.96
N LEU A 6 -25.46 13.81 11.61
CA LEU A 6 -24.88 14.21 10.33
C LEU A 6 -23.41 13.78 10.22
N TYR A 7 -22.63 13.97 11.28
CA TYR A 7 -21.24 13.51 11.34
C TYR A 7 -21.14 11.99 11.18
N GLU A 8 -21.95 11.22 11.92
CA GLU A 8 -21.98 9.77 11.85
C GLU A 8 -22.36 9.27 10.45
N LYS A 9 -23.35 9.90 9.80
CA LYS A 9 -23.73 9.61 8.40
C LYS A 9 -22.56 9.80 7.44
N TYR A 10 -21.79 10.89 7.57
CA TYR A 10 -20.62 11.12 6.70
C TYR A 10 -19.48 10.15 6.98
N VAL A 11 -19.21 9.83 8.24
CA VAL A 11 -18.20 8.83 8.61
C VAL A 11 -18.58 7.45 8.06
N ALA A 12 -19.85 7.05 8.18
CA ALA A 12 -20.34 5.78 7.63
C ALA A 12 -20.19 5.75 6.10
N ARG A 13 -20.53 6.85 5.42
CA ARG A 13 -20.36 6.97 3.96
C ARG A 13 -18.91 6.82 3.54
N GLU A 14 -17.98 7.46 4.25
CA GLU A 14 -16.55 7.36 3.92
C GLU A 14 -16.03 5.94 4.14
N ARG A 15 -16.38 5.31 5.26
CA ARG A 15 -16.03 3.91 5.54
C ARG A 15 -16.59 2.95 4.48
N ASN A 16 -17.79 3.21 3.96
CA ASN A 16 -18.39 2.42 2.89
C ASN A 16 -17.65 2.61 1.56
N ARG A 17 -17.24 3.83 1.22
CA ARG A 17 -16.40 4.12 0.04
C ARG A 17 -15.04 3.44 0.12
N GLU A 18 -14.38 3.51 1.28
CA GLU A 18 -13.12 2.79 1.52
C GLU A 18 -13.30 1.28 1.30
N ARG A 19 -14.36 0.70 1.86
CA ARG A 19 -14.64 -0.74 1.74
C ARG A 19 -14.93 -1.13 0.29
N ASP A 20 -15.73 -0.35 -0.41
CA ASP A 20 -16.06 -0.57 -1.82
C ASP A 20 -14.81 -0.49 -2.70
N PHE A 21 -13.94 0.50 -2.46
CA PHE A 21 -12.65 0.61 -3.15
C PHE A 21 -11.79 -0.65 -2.95
N ILE A 22 -11.64 -1.10 -1.70
CA ILE A 22 -10.85 -2.30 -1.38
C ILE A 22 -11.45 -3.55 -2.05
N ASN A 23 -12.78 -3.70 -2.05
CA ASN A 23 -13.47 -4.81 -2.69
C ASN A 23 -13.29 -4.82 -4.21
N LYS A 24 -13.37 -3.64 -4.85
CA LYS A 24 -13.13 -3.49 -6.29
C LYS A 24 -11.69 -3.79 -6.65
N LEU A 25 -10.74 -3.34 -5.82
CA LEU A 25 -9.32 -3.63 -5.99
C LEU A 25 -9.04 -5.14 -5.89
N SER A 26 -9.54 -5.81 -4.85
CA SER A 26 -9.32 -7.25 -4.66
C SER A 26 -9.97 -8.08 -5.76
N ALA A 27 -11.20 -7.74 -6.17
CA ALA A 27 -11.87 -8.38 -7.31
C ALA A 27 -11.14 -8.13 -8.63
N GLY A 28 -10.57 -6.94 -8.82
CA GLY A 28 -9.73 -6.61 -9.97
C GLY A 28 -8.48 -7.47 -10.04
N LEU A 29 -7.71 -7.53 -8.95
CA LEU A 29 -6.48 -8.33 -8.87
C LEU A 29 -6.73 -9.82 -9.12
N ARG A 30 -7.75 -10.39 -8.49
CA ARG A 30 -8.14 -11.79 -8.70
C ARG A 30 -8.50 -12.09 -10.16
N ARG A 31 -9.18 -11.15 -10.85
CA ARG A 31 -9.55 -11.32 -12.26
C ARG A 31 -8.37 -11.16 -13.21
N LEU A 32 -7.45 -10.24 -12.91
CA LEU A 32 -6.28 -9.98 -13.74
C LEU A 32 -5.22 -11.09 -13.63
N SER A 33 -5.13 -11.74 -12.48
CA SER A 33 -4.12 -12.79 -12.23
C SER A 33 -4.76 -14.01 -11.59
N PRO A 34 -5.60 -14.75 -12.34
CA PRO A 34 -6.22 -15.97 -11.84
C PRO A 34 -5.15 -17.01 -11.48
N ASN A 35 -5.39 -17.77 -10.41
CA ASN A 35 -4.49 -18.82 -9.90
C ASN A 35 -3.06 -18.36 -9.58
N SER A 36 -2.86 -17.07 -9.33
CA SER A 36 -1.56 -16.54 -8.91
C SER A 36 -1.47 -16.42 -7.38
N ILE A 37 -0.24 -16.45 -6.88
CA ILE A 37 0.07 -16.07 -5.50
C ILE A 37 0.39 -14.58 -5.50
N HIS A 38 -0.40 -13.80 -4.77
CA HIS A 38 -0.14 -12.37 -4.64
C HIS A 38 0.82 -12.12 -3.49
N VAL A 39 2.05 -11.69 -3.82
CA VAL A 39 3.08 -11.38 -2.84
C VAL A 39 2.99 -9.90 -2.43
N PHE A 40 2.91 -9.64 -1.13
CA PHE A 40 2.87 -8.29 -0.57
C PHE A 40 4.04 -8.04 0.38
N GLU A 41 4.53 -6.82 0.40
CA GLU A 41 5.44 -6.35 1.43
C GLU A 41 4.74 -6.35 2.80
N ASP A 42 5.39 -6.94 3.82
CA ASP A 42 4.95 -6.84 5.22
C ASP A 42 5.31 -5.47 5.81
N LEU A 43 4.63 -4.46 5.28
CA LEU A 43 4.97 -3.07 5.51
C LEU A 43 4.44 -2.60 6.86
N ASP A 44 5.32 -2.40 7.83
CA ASP A 44 4.99 -1.66 9.04
C ASP A 44 4.97 -0.15 8.79
N LYS A 45 3.90 0.51 9.22
CA LYS A 45 3.72 1.94 9.03
C LYS A 45 4.30 2.79 10.13
N GLY A 46 4.73 2.21 11.26
CA GLY A 46 5.18 2.95 12.44
C GLY A 46 6.17 4.07 12.08
N ASP A 47 7.28 3.69 11.44
CA ASP A 47 8.30 4.63 11.00
C ASP A 47 7.82 5.61 9.92
N MET A 48 6.91 5.15 9.05
CA MET A 48 6.34 5.96 7.96
C MET A 48 5.35 7.03 8.44
N VAL A 49 4.88 6.94 9.68
CA VAL A 49 3.99 7.93 10.31
C VAL A 49 4.60 8.64 11.51
N SER A 50 5.87 8.37 11.84
CA SER A 50 6.60 9.06 12.90
C SER A 50 6.64 10.58 12.65
N ARG A 51 6.38 11.36 13.71
CA ARG A 51 6.41 12.83 13.63
C ARG A 51 7.82 13.39 13.53
N GLU A 52 8.79 12.69 14.12
CA GLU A 52 10.20 13.07 14.16
C GLU A 52 10.89 12.77 12.83
N ARG A 53 10.58 11.60 12.24
CA ARG A 53 11.29 11.10 11.04
C ARG A 53 10.66 11.55 9.73
N VAL A 54 9.36 11.90 9.70
CA VAL A 54 8.61 12.09 8.46
C VAL A 54 7.86 13.43 8.40
N LYS A 55 8.07 14.17 7.31
CA LYS A 55 7.36 15.42 7.00
C LYS A 55 5.83 15.23 7.05
N LYS A 56 5.13 16.20 7.64
CA LYS A 56 3.67 16.20 7.88
C LYS A 56 2.84 15.75 6.66
N ALA A 57 3.16 16.25 5.46
CA ALA A 57 2.43 15.89 4.24
C ALA A 57 2.58 14.40 3.84
N ARG A 58 3.78 13.84 4.00
CA ARG A 58 4.04 12.41 3.71
C ARG A 58 3.36 11.54 4.76
N ARG A 59 3.46 11.89 6.04
CA ARG A 59 2.75 11.21 7.14
C ARG A 59 1.24 11.16 6.90
N LYS A 60 0.61 12.28 6.53
CA LYS A 60 -0.84 12.33 6.25
C LYS A 60 -1.25 11.41 5.11
N ARG A 61 -0.43 11.31 4.04
CA ARG A 61 -0.68 10.38 2.93
C ARG A 61 -0.55 8.94 3.39
N ASN A 62 0.55 8.60 4.07
CA ASN A 62 0.80 7.24 4.56
C ASN A 62 -0.29 6.76 5.54
N HIS A 63 -0.81 7.64 6.39
CA HIS A 63 -1.91 7.33 7.30
C HIS A 63 -3.23 7.02 6.56
N ARG A 64 -3.50 7.67 5.42
CA ARG A 64 -4.73 7.46 4.65
C ARG A 64 -4.72 6.15 3.86
N THR A 65 -3.56 5.61 3.55
CA THR A 65 -3.45 4.33 2.82
C THR A 65 -3.76 3.18 3.76
N PHE A 66 -4.71 2.30 3.46
CA PHE A 66 -5.10 1.18 4.33
C PHE A 66 -4.38 -0.15 4.01
N TRP A 67 -3.05 -0.14 3.91
CA TRP A 67 -2.22 -1.32 3.52
C TRP A 67 -2.66 -2.66 4.13
N LYS A 68 -2.70 -2.79 5.47
CA LYS A 68 -3.11 -4.03 6.16
C LYS A 68 -4.54 -4.49 5.81
N ARG A 69 -5.47 -3.56 5.57
CA ARG A 69 -6.86 -3.92 5.18
C ARG A 69 -6.92 -4.42 3.74
N ILE A 70 -6.11 -3.85 2.84
CA ILE A 70 -5.99 -4.34 1.46
C ILE A 70 -5.44 -5.77 1.47
N HIS A 71 -4.31 -5.99 2.16
CA HIS A 71 -3.69 -7.31 2.24
C HIS A 71 -4.66 -8.35 2.81
N LYS A 72 -5.30 -8.04 3.95
CA LYS A 72 -6.32 -8.91 4.57
C LYS A 72 -7.48 -9.24 3.61
N ARG A 73 -7.99 -8.25 2.87
CA ARG A 73 -9.12 -8.50 1.97
C ARG A 73 -8.73 -9.37 0.78
N ILE A 74 -7.48 -9.27 0.32
CA ILE A 74 -6.97 -10.09 -0.79
C ILE A 74 -6.70 -11.52 -0.31
N SER A 75 -6.13 -11.70 0.89
CA SER A 75 -5.91 -13.03 1.48
C SER A 75 -7.20 -13.82 1.71
N GLU A 76 -8.35 -13.13 1.84
CA GLU A 76 -9.67 -13.77 1.93
C GLU A 76 -10.17 -14.33 0.59
N VAL A 77 -9.65 -13.85 -0.54
CA VAL A 77 -10.19 -14.18 -1.88
C VAL A 77 -9.18 -14.82 -2.83
N ALA A 78 -7.90 -14.84 -2.46
CA ALA A 78 -6.79 -15.38 -3.25
C ALA A 78 -5.63 -15.81 -2.34
N LEU A 79 -4.72 -16.63 -2.87
CA LEU A 79 -3.49 -17.02 -2.16
C LEU A 79 -2.55 -15.82 -2.05
N THR A 80 -2.02 -15.60 -0.86
CA THR A 80 -1.13 -14.47 -0.56
C THR A 80 0.10 -14.90 0.22
N ALA A 81 1.22 -14.23 -0.01
CA ALA A 81 2.43 -14.37 0.78
C ALA A 81 2.95 -12.98 1.20
N SER A 82 3.61 -12.92 2.35
CA SER A 82 4.29 -11.72 2.85
C SER A 82 5.79 -11.83 2.63
N VAL A 83 6.45 -10.72 2.30
CA VAL A 83 7.92 -10.62 2.22
C VAL A 83 8.44 -9.43 3.02
N ASP A 84 9.69 -9.53 3.49
CA ASP A 84 10.36 -8.41 4.15
C ASP A 84 10.41 -7.20 3.19
N PRO A 85 9.88 -6.03 3.58
CA PRO A 85 9.92 -4.82 2.76
C PRO A 85 11.33 -4.28 2.51
N SER A 86 12.35 -4.73 3.25
CA SER A 86 13.71 -4.20 3.15
C SER A 86 14.26 -4.28 1.73
N ASN A 87 14.69 -3.13 1.20
CA ASN A 87 15.30 -2.94 -0.13
C ASN A 87 14.48 -3.37 -1.36
N THR A 88 13.27 -3.89 -1.21
CA THR A 88 12.31 -4.21 -2.31
C THR A 88 12.14 -3.08 -3.34
N SER A 89 12.15 -1.82 -2.88
CA SER A 89 12.01 -0.63 -3.73
C SER A 89 13.32 -0.08 -4.30
N ARG A 90 14.46 -0.60 -3.86
CA ARG A 90 15.81 -0.12 -4.23
C ARG A 90 16.62 -1.16 -5.00
N GLU A 91 16.32 -2.43 -4.81
CA GLU A 91 16.97 -3.54 -5.47
C GLU A 91 16.44 -3.71 -6.89
N CYS A 92 17.33 -3.87 -7.85
CA CYS A 92 16.94 -4.16 -9.21
C CYS A 92 16.43 -5.60 -9.31
N PRO A 93 15.16 -5.84 -9.72
CA PRO A 93 14.63 -7.20 -9.82
C PRO A 93 15.32 -8.06 -10.89
N ARG A 94 16.08 -7.44 -11.80
CA ARG A 94 16.82 -8.14 -12.86
C ARG A 94 18.22 -8.57 -12.42
N CYS A 95 18.89 -7.76 -11.60
CA CYS A 95 20.32 -7.94 -11.35
C CYS A 95 20.76 -7.81 -9.88
N GLY A 96 19.85 -7.60 -8.94
CA GLY A 96 20.15 -7.53 -7.49
C GLY A 96 20.92 -6.28 -7.04
N TRP A 97 21.39 -5.46 -7.97
CA TRP A 97 22.13 -4.24 -7.63
C TRP A 97 21.22 -3.16 -7.05
N TRP A 98 21.75 -2.44 -6.07
CA TRP A 98 21.05 -1.33 -5.45
C TRP A 98 21.06 -0.09 -6.33
N TRP A 99 19.90 0.50 -6.49
CA TRP A 99 19.70 1.76 -7.18
C TRP A 99 19.33 2.87 -6.20
N ARG A 100 19.80 4.10 -6.48
CA ARG A 100 19.36 5.31 -5.81
C ARG A 100 18.30 6.03 -6.67
N PRO A 101 17.00 5.86 -6.39
CA PRO A 101 15.96 6.53 -7.17
C PRO A 101 16.04 8.05 -7.02
N LYS A 102 16.27 8.73 -8.14
CA LYS A 102 15.93 10.16 -8.29
C LYS A 102 14.41 10.25 -8.54
N ARG A 103 13.73 11.17 -7.85
CA ARG A 103 12.26 11.34 -7.93
C ARG A 103 11.78 11.36 -9.38
N GLY A 104 10.83 10.48 -9.73
CA GLY A 104 10.14 10.49 -11.03
C GLY A 104 10.83 9.73 -12.18
N ARG A 105 11.88 8.94 -11.95
CA ARG A 105 12.49 8.10 -13.00
C ARG A 105 12.22 6.61 -12.80
N SER A 106 12.09 5.88 -13.91
CA SER A 106 12.07 4.42 -13.96
C SER A 106 13.41 3.83 -13.47
N SER A 107 13.34 2.61 -12.93
CA SER A 107 14.46 1.85 -12.36
C SER A 107 15.40 1.34 -13.46
N ASN A 108 16.24 2.21 -14.01
CA ASN A 108 17.37 1.79 -14.83
C ASN A 108 18.60 1.75 -13.91
N ALA A 109 19.13 0.58 -13.58
CA ALA A 109 20.39 0.47 -12.82
C ALA A 109 21.49 1.32 -13.51
N LYS A 110 22.23 2.13 -12.74
CA LYS A 110 23.39 2.90 -13.24
C LYS A 110 24.57 2.19 -12.64
N TYR A 111 25.44 1.79 -13.56
CA TYR A 111 26.77 1.30 -13.33
C TYR A 111 27.44 2.04 -12.16
N ALA A 112 27.92 1.29 -11.19
CA ALA A 112 28.92 1.75 -10.25
C ALA A 112 30.26 1.75 -10.98
N THR A 113 30.88 2.92 -11.10
CA THR A 113 32.35 3.05 -11.20
C THR A 113 32.93 2.94 -9.81
#